data_AF-A2Q121-F1
#
_entry.id   AF-A2Q121-F1
#
_cell.length_a   1.000
_cell.length_b   1.000
_cell.length_c   1.000
_cell.angle_alpha   90.00
_cell.angle_beta   90.00
_cell.angle_gamma   90.00
#
_symmetry.space_group_name_H-M   'P 1'
#
loop_
_entity.id
_entity.type
_entity.pdbx_description
1 polymer ?
#
loop_
_entity_poly.entity_id
_entity_poly.type
_entity_poly.pdbx_seq_one_letter_code
_entity_poly.pdbx_strand_id
1 'polypeptide(L)'
;WAFFAVIFLASYTANLAAFMIQEQYTDTVSGLSDKKFQKPQEQYPPFRFGTVPNGSTERNIRSNYPEMHAHMVKYNQKGVEDALNSLKSGKLDAFIYDAAVLNYMAGKDEGCKLVTIGSGKVFATTGYGIALQKESRWKRPIDLALLQFLADGDTQKLQTVWLTGICRN
;
A
#
# COMPACT_ATOMS: atom_id res chain seq x y z
N TRP A 1 35.83 -41.47 6.19
CA TRP A 1 34.82 -41.22 7.25
C TRP A 1 34.67 -39.74 7.60
N ALA A 2 35.71 -39.05 8.08
CA ALA A 2 35.61 -37.63 8.43
C ALA A 2 35.22 -36.70 7.26
N PHE A 3 35.77 -36.90 6.06
CA PHE A 3 35.44 -36.09 4.88
C PHE A 3 33.96 -36.18 4.48
N PHE A 4 33.36 -37.38 4.56
CA PHE A 4 31.94 -37.60 4.29
C PHE A 4 31.05 -36.89 5.33
N ALA A 5 31.43 -36.95 6.62
CA ALA A 5 30.72 -36.27 7.69
C ALA A 5 30.74 -34.73 7.51
N VAL A 6 31.86 -34.16 7.07
CA VAL A 6 31.99 -32.72 6.80
C VAL A 6 31.13 -32.30 5.60
N ILE A 7 31.13 -33.09 4.51
CA ILE A 7 30.27 -32.81 3.34
C ILE A 7 28.79 -32.83 3.74
N PHE A 8 28.38 -33.81 4.57
CA PHE A 8 27.00 -33.93 5.02
C PHE A 8 26.60 -32.77 5.94
N LEU A 9 27.47 -32.41 6.88
CA LEU A 9 27.25 -31.27 7.77
C LEU A 9 27.17 -29.95 6.99
N ALA A 10 28.09 -29.71 6.06
CA ALA A 10 28.12 -28.51 5.23
C ALA A 10 26.89 -28.41 4.32
N SER A 11 26.45 -29.52 3.73
CA SER A 11 25.23 -29.56 2.91
C SER A 11 23.99 -29.26 3.75
N TYR A 12 23.92 -29.78 4.99
CA TYR A 12 22.80 -29.51 5.88
C TYR A 12 22.76 -28.05 6.35
N THR A 13 23.90 -27.48 6.76
CA THR A 13 23.97 -26.07 7.16
C THR A 13 23.70 -25.14 5.99
N ALA A 14 24.17 -25.47 4.78
CA ALA A 14 23.86 -24.72 3.57
C ALA A 14 22.38 -24.77 3.22
N ASN A 15 21.73 -25.93 3.32
CA ASN A 15 20.30 -26.06 3.02
C ASN A 15 19.42 -25.38 4.08
N LEU A 16 19.80 -25.48 5.36
CA LEU A 16 19.14 -24.76 6.45
C LEU A 16 19.28 -23.24 6.25
N ALA A 17 20.48 -22.75 5.94
CA ALA A 17 20.71 -21.34 5.65
C ALA A 17 19.93 -20.89 4.41
N ALA A 18 19.90 -21.68 3.35
CA ALA A 18 19.10 -21.41 2.16
C ALA A 18 17.61 -21.28 2.50
N PHE A 19 17.07 -22.17 3.33
CA PHE A 19 15.69 -22.10 3.79
C PHE A 19 15.42 -20.86 4.67
N MET A 20 16.35 -20.49 5.54
CA MET A 20 16.22 -19.31 6.41
C MET A 20 16.32 -17.98 5.66
N ILE A 21 17.08 -17.94 4.56
CA ILE A 21 17.25 -16.74 3.71
C ILE A 21 16.11 -16.61 2.70
N GLN A 22 15.33 -17.67 2.48
CA GLN A 22 14.20 -17.63 1.56
C GLN A 22 13.08 -16.77 2.14
N GLU A 23 13.19 -15.46 1.96
CA GLU A 23 12.15 -14.50 2.29
C GLU A 23 10.90 -14.85 1.48
N GLN A 24 9.86 -15.36 2.14
CA GLN A 24 8.52 -15.46 1.55
C GLN A 24 7.91 -14.05 1.48
N TYR A 25 8.42 -13.22 0.58
CA TYR A 25 7.72 -12.01 0.16
C TYR A 25 6.57 -12.43 -0.76
N THR A 26 5.55 -13.03 -0.16
CA THR A 26 4.31 -13.34 -0.88
C THR A 26 3.43 -12.12 -0.78
N ASP A 27 3.39 -11.34 -1.88
CA ASP A 27 2.31 -10.38 -2.10
C ASP A 27 1.00 -11.16 -1.94
N THR A 28 0.31 -10.91 -0.84
CA THR A 28 -0.91 -11.66 -0.49
C THR A 28 -2.00 -11.43 -1.52
N VAL A 29 -1.90 -10.36 -2.30
CA VAL A 29 -2.87 -9.96 -3.31
C VAL A 29 -2.14 -9.33 -4.50
N SER A 30 -2.58 -9.64 -5.73
CA SER A 30 -1.99 -9.05 -6.95
C SER A 30 -2.47 -7.61 -7.21
N GLY A 31 -3.64 -7.25 -6.70
CA GLY A 31 -4.27 -5.94 -6.87
C GLY A 31 -5.77 -5.96 -6.54
N LEU A 32 -6.46 -4.83 -6.72
CA LEU A 32 -7.87 -4.67 -6.37
C LEU A 32 -8.81 -5.61 -7.16
N SER A 33 -8.40 -6.01 -8.36
CA SER A 33 -9.14 -6.97 -9.20
C SER A 33 -8.92 -8.44 -8.81
N ASP A 34 -8.15 -8.71 -7.76
CA ASP A 34 -7.92 -10.07 -7.28
C ASP A 34 -9.23 -10.70 -6.79
N LYS A 35 -9.35 -12.02 -6.97
CA LYS A 35 -10.50 -12.81 -6.52
C LYS A 35 -10.74 -12.65 -5.02
N LYS A 36 -9.69 -12.42 -4.23
CA LYS A 36 -9.80 -12.17 -2.78
C LYS A 36 -10.63 -10.93 -2.44
N PHE A 37 -10.55 -9.87 -3.26
CA PHE A 37 -11.34 -8.67 -3.08
C PHE A 37 -12.72 -8.76 -3.72
N GLN A 38 -12.82 -9.41 -4.89
CA GLN A 38 -14.10 -9.57 -5.59
C GLN A 38 -15.03 -10.55 -4.87
N LYS A 39 -14.47 -11.65 -4.34
CA LYS A 39 -15.21 -12.73 -3.68
C LYS A 39 -14.55 -13.13 -2.35
N PRO A 40 -14.60 -12.26 -1.34
CA PRO A 40 -13.94 -12.49 -0.06
C PRO A 40 -14.47 -13.72 0.71
N GLN A 41 -15.66 -14.21 0.35
CA GLN A 41 -16.27 -15.40 0.97
C GLN A 41 -15.77 -16.74 0.39
N GLU A 42 -15.13 -16.74 -0.79
CA GLU A 42 -14.62 -17.98 -1.39
C GLU A 42 -13.36 -18.51 -0.65
N GLN A 43 -12.68 -17.65 0.11
CA GLN A 43 -11.53 -18.02 0.92
C GLN A 43 -11.93 -18.18 2.40
N TYR A 44 -11.39 -19.20 3.06
CA TYR A 44 -11.54 -19.41 4.50
C TYR A 44 -10.19 -19.26 5.21
N PRO A 45 -10.06 -18.37 6.21
CA PRO A 45 -11.07 -17.40 6.69
C PRO A 45 -11.38 -16.30 5.65
N PRO A 46 -12.56 -15.65 5.72
CA PRO A 46 -12.92 -14.58 4.80
C PRO A 46 -11.90 -13.45 4.79
N PHE A 47 -11.59 -12.94 3.60
CA PHE A 47 -10.59 -11.88 3.45
C PHE A 47 -11.15 -10.54 3.94
N ARG A 48 -10.60 -10.00 5.04
CA ARG A 48 -11.10 -8.78 5.69
C ARG A 48 -10.36 -7.56 5.17
N PHE A 49 -11.08 -6.67 4.52
CA PHE A 49 -10.53 -5.41 4.04
C PHE A 49 -11.49 -4.26 4.22
N GLY A 50 -10.93 -3.06 4.39
CA GLY A 50 -11.68 -1.86 4.74
C GLY A 50 -11.07 -0.59 4.19
N THR A 51 -11.83 0.49 4.26
CA THR A 51 -11.37 1.85 3.96
C THR A 51 -11.91 2.83 5.02
N VAL A 52 -11.61 4.12 4.86
CA VAL A 52 -12.20 5.19 5.68
C VAL A 52 -13.57 5.57 5.08
N PRO A 53 -14.66 5.57 5.87
CA PRO A 53 -16.00 5.88 5.37
C PRO A 53 -16.10 7.35 4.94
N ASN A 54 -17.01 7.64 4.01
CA ASN A 54 -17.25 8.98 3.44
C ASN A 54 -16.05 9.61 2.71
N GLY A 55 -15.04 8.82 2.34
CA GLY A 55 -13.89 9.26 1.55
C GLY A 55 -14.08 9.14 0.03
N SER A 56 -13.14 9.72 -0.72
CA SER A 56 -13.08 9.56 -2.19
C SER A 56 -12.87 8.10 -2.59
N THR A 57 -12.05 7.36 -1.85
CA THR A 57 -11.78 5.94 -2.05
C THR A 57 -13.05 5.10 -1.87
N GLU A 58 -13.80 5.33 -0.78
CA GLU A 58 -15.07 4.63 -0.54
C GLU A 58 -16.08 4.87 -1.66
N ARG A 59 -16.22 6.15 -2.08
CA ARG A 59 -17.14 6.52 -3.15
C ARG A 59 -16.75 5.92 -4.51
N ASN A 60 -15.45 5.86 -4.79
CA ASN A 60 -14.92 5.24 -6.01
C ASN A 60 -15.20 3.73 -6.02
N ILE A 61 -14.90 3.02 -4.93
CA ILE A 61 -15.15 1.58 -4.80
C ILE A 61 -16.66 1.31 -4.88
N ARG A 62 -17.49 2.13 -4.23
CA ARG A 62 -18.96 1.99 -4.29
C ARG A 62 -19.51 2.11 -5.71
N SER A 63 -18.94 2.99 -6.53
CA SER A 63 -19.38 3.20 -7.92
C SER A 63 -18.88 2.12 -8.87
N ASN A 64 -17.65 1.62 -8.67
CA ASN A 64 -16.99 0.69 -9.59
C ASN A 64 -17.17 -0.78 -9.19
N TYR A 65 -17.29 -1.07 -7.89
CA TYR A 65 -17.32 -2.42 -7.30
C TYR A 65 -18.36 -2.52 -6.16
N PRO A 66 -19.66 -2.55 -6.47
CA PRO A 66 -20.73 -2.52 -5.46
C PRO A 66 -20.72 -3.74 -4.53
N GLU A 67 -20.44 -4.95 -5.05
CA GLU A 67 -20.35 -6.16 -4.22
C GLU A 67 -19.19 -6.12 -3.23
N MET A 68 -18.02 -5.66 -3.71
CA MET A 68 -16.84 -5.42 -2.88
C MET A 68 -17.15 -4.41 -1.77
N HIS A 69 -17.83 -3.31 -2.12
CA HIS A 69 -18.23 -2.28 -1.16
C HIS A 69 -19.15 -2.84 -0.06
N ALA A 70 -20.15 -3.65 -0.42
CA ALA A 70 -21.07 -4.25 0.54
C ALA A 70 -20.35 -5.13 1.59
N HIS A 71 -19.28 -5.81 1.19
CA HIS A 71 -18.42 -6.55 2.12
C HIS A 71 -17.54 -5.61 2.96
N MET A 72 -16.91 -4.63 2.31
CA MET A 72 -15.97 -3.67 2.91
C MET A 72 -16.60 -2.85 4.04
N VAL A 73 -17.88 -2.46 3.92
CA VAL A 73 -18.58 -1.60 4.90
C VAL A 73 -18.52 -2.17 6.32
N LYS A 74 -18.48 -3.50 6.48
CA LYS A 74 -18.40 -4.17 7.78
C LYS A 74 -17.06 -4.01 8.49
N TYR A 75 -15.99 -3.76 7.73
CA TYR A 75 -14.61 -3.70 8.20
C TYR A 75 -13.97 -2.32 8.03
N ASN A 76 -14.79 -1.30 7.72
CA ASN A 76 -14.35 0.08 7.61
C ASN A 76 -13.72 0.56 8.92
N GLN A 77 -12.70 1.40 8.76
CA GLN A 77 -11.88 1.90 9.86
C GLN A 77 -12.22 3.38 10.11
N LYS A 78 -12.11 3.82 11.37
CA LYS A 78 -12.42 5.22 11.73
C LYS A 78 -11.39 6.20 11.18
N GLY A 79 -10.14 5.77 11.08
CA GLY A 79 -9.03 6.55 10.57
C GLY A 79 -7.88 5.68 10.07
N VAL A 80 -6.86 6.33 9.51
CA VAL A 80 -5.69 5.65 8.94
C VAL A 80 -4.88 4.96 10.04
N GLU A 81 -4.62 5.62 11.17
CA GLU A 81 -3.84 5.03 12.26
C GLU A 81 -4.50 3.79 12.87
N ASP A 82 -5.82 3.83 13.10
CA ASP A 82 -6.61 2.68 13.56
C ASP A 82 -6.55 1.51 12.57
N ALA A 83 -6.55 1.82 11.27
CA ALA A 83 -6.40 0.82 10.22
C ALA A 83 -5.03 0.16 10.24
N LEU A 84 -3.95 0.95 10.39
CA LEU A 84 -2.58 0.43 10.48
C LEU A 84 -2.41 -0.46 11.73
N ASN A 85 -3.00 -0.07 12.86
CA ASN A 85 -3.02 -0.90 14.07
C ASN A 85 -3.83 -2.19 13.88
N SER A 86 -4.94 -2.13 13.14
CA SER A 86 -5.75 -3.30 12.81
C SER A 86 -5.04 -4.27 11.88
N LEU A 87 -4.23 -3.77 10.94
CA LEU A 87 -3.33 -4.58 10.09
C LEU A 87 -2.25 -5.27 10.93
N LYS A 88 -1.54 -4.51 11.78
CA LYS A 88 -0.48 -5.06 12.64
C LYS A 88 -0.98 -6.10 13.64
N SER A 89 -2.20 -5.93 14.15
CA SER A 89 -2.83 -6.87 15.09
C SER A 89 -3.54 -8.05 14.41
N GLY A 90 -3.54 -8.12 13.07
CA GLY A 90 -4.20 -9.20 12.33
C GLY A 90 -5.73 -9.17 12.43
N LYS A 91 -6.33 -8.04 12.77
CA LYS A 91 -7.79 -7.82 12.75
C LYS A 91 -8.29 -7.51 11.34
N LEU A 92 -7.42 -6.95 10.51
CA LEU A 92 -7.66 -6.61 9.12
C LEU A 92 -6.56 -7.25 8.26
N ASP A 93 -6.91 -7.78 7.10
CA ASP A 93 -5.97 -8.44 6.20
C ASP A 93 -5.42 -7.47 5.14
N ALA A 94 -6.24 -6.49 4.72
CA ALA A 94 -5.81 -5.41 3.83
C ALA A 94 -6.54 -4.09 4.08
N PHE A 95 -5.85 -2.97 3.84
CA PHE A 95 -6.44 -1.64 3.95
C PHE A 95 -6.32 -0.92 2.61
N ILE A 96 -7.45 -0.37 2.14
CA ILE A 96 -7.51 0.33 0.86
C ILE A 96 -7.67 1.82 1.14
N TYR A 97 -6.68 2.61 0.77
CA TYR A 97 -6.70 4.06 0.96
C TYR A 97 -5.80 4.75 -0.07
N ASP A 98 -5.68 6.07 0.06
CA ASP A 98 -4.82 6.89 -0.79
C ASP A 98 -3.37 6.42 -0.76
N ALA A 99 -2.79 6.18 -1.94
CA ALA A 99 -1.45 5.65 -2.08
C ALA A 99 -0.37 6.59 -1.53
N ALA A 100 -0.51 7.90 -1.65
CA ALA A 100 0.51 8.83 -1.14
C ALA A 100 0.55 8.79 0.40
N VAL A 101 -0.62 8.74 1.04
CA VAL A 101 -0.75 8.60 2.49
C VAL A 101 -0.22 7.25 2.96
N LEU A 102 -0.58 6.16 2.27
CA LEU A 102 -0.11 4.82 2.63
C LEU A 102 1.40 4.66 2.45
N ASN A 103 1.98 5.18 1.37
CA ASN A 103 3.43 5.15 1.15
C ASN A 103 4.18 5.92 2.25
N TYR A 104 3.66 7.09 2.64
CA TYR A 104 4.24 7.85 3.75
C TYR A 104 4.15 7.08 5.08
N MET A 105 2.98 6.51 5.38
CA MET A 105 2.77 5.78 6.63
C MET A 105 3.58 4.47 6.70
N ALA A 106 3.68 3.73 5.60
CA ALA A 106 4.53 2.55 5.50
C ALA A 106 6.01 2.91 5.62
N GLY A 107 6.43 4.02 5.00
CA GLY A 107 7.80 4.54 5.10
C GLY A 107 8.20 4.93 6.53
N LYS A 108 7.24 5.39 7.34
CA LYS A 108 7.44 5.79 8.74
C LYS A 108 7.25 4.63 9.73
N ASP A 109 6.89 3.43 9.26
CA ASP A 109 6.52 2.33 10.13
C ASP A 109 7.71 1.81 10.97
N GLU A 110 7.49 1.64 12.28
CA GLU A 110 8.49 1.07 13.18
C GLU A 110 8.62 -0.44 12.91
N GLY A 111 9.71 -0.82 12.23
CA GLY A 111 10.04 -2.20 11.91
C GLY A 111 9.58 -2.66 10.52
N CYS A 112 9.17 -1.73 9.64
CA CYS A 112 8.87 -1.98 8.23
C CYS A 112 7.98 -3.21 7.98
N LYS A 113 6.99 -3.43 8.86
CA LYS A 113 6.10 -4.59 8.78
C LYS A 113 4.98 -4.35 7.77
N LEU A 114 4.64 -3.09 7.55
CA LEU A 114 3.64 -2.66 6.60
C LEU A 114 4.27 -2.36 5.26
N VAL A 115 3.70 -2.95 4.21
CA VAL A 115 4.19 -2.79 2.84
C VAL A 115 3.01 -2.44 1.93
N THR A 116 3.26 -1.63 0.91
CA THR A 116 2.22 -1.33 -0.09
C THR A 116 2.22 -2.40 -1.18
N ILE A 117 1.03 -2.93 -1.48
CA ILE A 117 0.86 -4.04 -2.41
C ILE A 117 1.28 -3.61 -3.83
N GLY A 118 2.04 -4.47 -4.50
CA GLY A 118 2.44 -4.29 -5.89
C GLY A 118 3.53 -3.23 -6.11
N SER A 119 4.44 -3.05 -5.15
CA SER A 119 5.59 -2.13 -5.25
C SER A 119 5.20 -0.70 -5.67
N GLY A 120 4.08 -0.19 -5.13
CA GLY A 120 3.56 1.14 -5.47
C GLY A 120 2.59 1.18 -6.66
N LYS A 121 2.06 0.04 -7.12
CA LYS A 121 0.95 0.01 -8.08
C LYS A 121 -0.27 0.77 -7.54
N VAL A 122 -0.55 1.90 -8.17
CA VAL A 122 -1.71 2.75 -7.88
C VAL A 122 -2.91 2.31 -8.73
N PHE A 123 -4.04 2.01 -8.08
CA PHE A 123 -5.28 1.61 -8.75
C PHE A 123 -5.94 2.74 -9.55
N ALA A 124 -5.71 3.98 -9.14
CA ALA A 124 -6.14 5.18 -9.84
C ALA A 124 -4.96 6.14 -9.93
N THR A 125 -4.62 6.58 -11.15
CA THR A 125 -3.61 7.61 -11.41
C THR A 125 -4.16 9.00 -11.15
N THR A 126 -4.77 9.19 -9.98
CA THR A 126 -5.24 10.50 -9.52
C THR A 126 -4.14 11.18 -8.73
N GLY A 127 -3.84 12.43 -9.09
CA GLY A 127 -2.92 13.29 -8.34
C GLY A 127 -3.67 14.29 -7.45
N TYR A 128 -2.95 14.86 -6.48
CA TYR A 128 -3.46 16.01 -5.72
C TYR A 128 -3.44 17.27 -6.58
N GLY A 129 -4.49 18.07 -6.48
CA GLY A 129 -4.63 19.33 -7.21
C GLY A 129 -5.25 20.42 -6.36
N ILE A 130 -5.01 21.66 -6.76
CA ILE A 130 -5.57 22.84 -6.10
C ILE A 130 -6.93 23.15 -6.75
N ALA A 131 -8.00 23.11 -5.96
CA ALA A 131 -9.33 23.44 -6.44
C ALA A 131 -9.50 24.96 -6.58
N LEU A 132 -10.00 25.40 -7.73
CA LEU A 132 -10.35 26.79 -8.03
C LEU A 132 -11.82 26.88 -8.42
N GLN A 133 -12.40 28.07 -8.33
CA GLN A 133 -13.73 28.32 -8.87
C GLN A 133 -13.77 27.96 -10.37
N LYS A 134 -14.88 27.37 -10.82
CA LYS A 134 -15.08 27.04 -12.23
C LYS A 134 -14.89 28.30 -13.10
N GLU A 135 -14.16 28.16 -14.19
CA GLU A 135 -13.75 29.26 -15.10
C GLU A 135 -12.91 30.37 -14.43
N SER A 136 -12.16 30.06 -13.36
CA SER A 136 -11.25 31.03 -12.73
C SER A 136 -10.12 31.46 -13.67
N ARG A 137 -9.94 32.78 -13.80
CA ARG A 137 -8.80 33.41 -14.52
C ARG A 137 -7.42 32.97 -13.98
N TRP A 138 -7.36 32.51 -12.74
CA TRP A 138 -6.12 32.10 -12.06
C TRP A 138 -5.67 30.69 -12.42
N LYS A 139 -6.52 29.89 -13.08
CA LYS A 139 -6.16 28.52 -13.48
C LYS A 139 -4.85 28.48 -14.26
N ARG A 140 -4.75 29.27 -15.33
CA ARG A 140 -3.57 29.26 -16.22
C ARG A 140 -2.29 29.75 -15.52
N PRO A 141 -2.29 30.88 -14.79
CA PRO A 141 -1.12 31.29 -14.00
C PRO A 141 -0.65 30.24 -12.98
N ILE A 142 -1.59 29.61 -12.26
CA ILE A 142 -1.25 28.60 -11.24
C ILE A 142 -0.71 27.33 -11.89
N ASP A 143 -1.32 26.84 -12.97
CA ASP A 143 -0.85 25.66 -13.68
C ASP A 143 0.59 25.88 -14.21
N LEU A 144 0.89 27.06 -14.75
CA LEU A 144 2.25 27.39 -15.21
C LEU A 144 3.27 27.44 -14.07
N ALA A 145 2.90 28.02 -12.92
CA ALA A 145 3.75 28.06 -11.74
C ALA A 145 4.05 26.64 -11.21
N LEU A 146 3.06 25.75 -11.19
CA LEU A 146 3.24 24.35 -10.79
C LEU A 146 4.18 23.59 -11.75
N LEU A 147 4.06 23.85 -13.06
CA LEU A 147 4.97 23.24 -14.06
C LEU A 147 6.40 23.75 -13.93
N GLN A 148 6.59 25.05 -13.66
CA GLN A 148 7.92 25.61 -13.36
C GLN A 148 8.51 24.97 -12.11
N PHE A 149 7.72 24.85 -11.04
CA PHE A 149 8.14 24.22 -9.80
C PHE A 149 8.56 22.74 -9.97
N LEU A 150 7.91 22.03 -10.90
CA LEU A 150 8.29 20.68 -11.29
C LEU A 150 9.58 20.64 -12.13
N ALA A 151 9.76 21.60 -13.04
CA ALA A 151 10.94 21.70 -13.91
C ALA A 151 12.21 22.07 -13.12
N ASP A 152 12.09 22.94 -12.12
CA ASP A 152 13.20 23.40 -11.27
C ASP A 152 13.68 22.32 -10.28
N GLY A 153 12.93 21.22 -10.15
CA GLY A 153 13.26 20.08 -9.28
C GLY A 153 12.97 20.33 -7.79
N ASP A 154 12.33 21.44 -7.44
CA ASP A 154 11.98 21.75 -6.05
C ASP A 154 10.95 20.78 -5.49
N THR A 155 10.09 20.22 -6.34
CA THR A 155 9.19 19.11 -5.98
C THR A 155 9.94 17.89 -5.45
N GLN A 156 11.06 17.50 -6.07
CA GLN A 156 11.86 16.37 -5.64
C GLN A 156 12.55 16.64 -4.31
N LYS A 157 13.03 17.87 -4.09
CA LYS A 157 13.61 18.28 -2.80
C LYS A 157 12.57 18.19 -1.69
N LEU A 158 11.37 18.73 -1.92
CA LEU A 158 10.28 18.65 -0.93
C LEU A 158 9.83 17.22 -0.69
N GLN A 159 9.72 16.40 -1.73
CA GLN A 159 9.42 14.97 -1.56
C GLN A 159 10.49 14.28 -0.72
N THR A 160 11.75 14.62 -0.94
CA THR A 160 12.86 14.05 -0.17
C THR A 160 12.79 14.47 1.31
N VAL A 161 12.44 15.72 1.60
CA VAL A 161 12.38 16.23 2.98
C VAL A 161 11.13 15.75 3.72
N TRP A 162 9.97 15.75 3.06
CA TRP A 162 8.68 15.55 3.73
C TRP A 162 8.06 14.16 3.55
N LEU A 163 8.37 13.48 2.45
CA LEU A 163 7.73 12.22 2.08
C LEU A 163 8.68 11.02 2.13
N THR A 164 9.96 11.22 2.45
CA THR A 164 10.87 10.07 2.65
C THR A 164 10.60 9.40 3.99
N GLY A 165 10.53 8.08 3.94
CA GLY A 165 10.49 7.20 5.09
C GLY A 165 11.81 6.47 5.29
N ILE A 166 11.96 5.87 6.47
CA ILE A 166 13.09 5.02 6.85
C ILE A 166 12.99 3.68 6.10
N CYS A 167 11.78 3.16 5.94
CA CYS A 167 11.50 1.94 5.21
C CYS A 167 11.48 2.23 3.70
N ARG A 168 12.33 1.53 2.94
CA ARG A 168 12.27 1.50 1.48
C ARG A 168 11.61 0.21 1.04
N ASN A 169 10.57 0.35 0.23
CA ASN A 169 9.85 -0.73 -0.42
C ASN A 169 10.64 -1.23 -1.64
#